data_AF-A0A3L6TDD7-F1
#
_entry.id   AF-A0A3L6TDD7-F1
#
_cell.length_a   1.000
_cell.length_b   1.000
_cell.length_c   1.000
_cell.angle_alpha   90.00
_cell.angle_beta   90.00
_cell.angle_gamma   90.00
#
_symmetry.space_group_name_H-M   'P 1'
#
loop_
_entity.id
_entity.type
_entity.pdbx_description
1 polymer ?
#
loop_
_entity_poly.entity_id
_entity_poly.type
_entity_poly.pdbx_seq_one_letter_code
_entity_poly.pdbx_strand_id
1 'polypeptide(L)'
;MDTLLEDGLDNSKFKWNNKSPAPNDPVRDDVKKYPVHTFGPCKAHDPKALCFIAKESKGTYSSITENLNSKIIEALAVCLGGLLNVVAVDTVIRVTANQSDTWQPKIKKINSGGYNSSISRDETSCNITIGMLYAGEVKDLIVDFELNVPSLDSGGYKYAPLTASGDYKGIPGGQPIDIRSREVEFSFYARRCTPNNEMPLVQFPMILQHKVRTKVLKMLGTFQKEFHVLEAKAEGDDVKNLAGNELRGMWKDFKKSKRSWKDAQESGLNLEGIENDIDAMVKSLKQGLGVGCVYSWVLSYQMQRAVTTGLPAAAFLTPKMKKMAQRAQEESAEAASSSAASNTQPWERVKDLQVLLYAIGRCVGDGP
;
A
#
# COMPACT_ATOMS: atom_id res chain seq x y z
N MET A 1 -3.25 -6.65 -19.65
CA MET A 1 -3.21 -5.71 -18.53
C MET A 1 -4.64 -5.39 -18.23
N ASP A 2 -5.12 -5.81 -17.07
CA ASP A 2 -6.55 -6.09 -16.94
C ASP A 2 -7.10 -5.23 -15.79
N THR A 3 -8.02 -4.33 -16.15
CA THR A 3 -8.77 -3.53 -15.19
C THR A 3 -10.12 -4.20 -14.96
N LEU A 4 -10.43 -4.51 -13.70
CA LEU A 4 -11.71 -5.10 -13.32
C LEU A 4 -12.54 -4.05 -12.58
N LEU A 5 -13.66 -3.67 -13.17
CA LEU A 5 -14.71 -2.89 -12.53
C LEU A 5 -15.88 -3.84 -12.26
N GLU A 6 -16.24 -4.02 -10.99
CA GLU A 6 -17.37 -4.87 -10.59
C GLU A 6 -18.48 -3.97 -10.03
N ASP A 7 -19.69 -4.11 -10.56
CA ASP A 7 -20.87 -3.32 -10.18
C ASP A 7 -21.97 -4.14 -9.47
N GLY A 8 -21.71 -5.42 -9.15
CA GLY A 8 -22.68 -6.33 -8.53
C GLY A 8 -22.07 -7.46 -7.71
N LEU A 9 -22.92 -8.23 -7.02
CA LEU A 9 -22.51 -9.44 -6.27
C LEU A 9 -22.23 -10.57 -7.25
N ASP A 10 -21.08 -11.23 -7.10
CA ASP A 10 -20.81 -12.51 -7.76
C ASP A 10 -21.85 -13.55 -7.31
N ASN A 11 -22.82 -13.83 -8.18
CA ASN A 11 -23.84 -14.86 -7.99
C ASN A 11 -23.31 -16.27 -8.30
N SER A 12 -22.05 -16.39 -8.72
CA SER A 12 -21.40 -17.68 -8.84
C SER A 12 -21.18 -18.27 -7.44
N LYS A 13 -21.27 -19.60 -7.31
CA LYS A 13 -20.93 -20.28 -6.05
C LYS A 13 -19.43 -20.20 -5.73
N PHE A 14 -18.64 -19.53 -6.57
CA PHE A 14 -17.20 -19.43 -6.46
C PHE A 14 -16.83 -18.33 -5.46
N LYS A 15 -16.03 -18.68 -4.45
CA LYS A 15 -15.62 -17.73 -3.41
C LYS A 15 -14.13 -17.44 -3.54
N TRP A 16 -13.79 -16.26 -4.03
CA TRP A 16 -12.42 -15.74 -4.03
C TRP A 16 -11.96 -15.42 -2.61
N ASN A 17 -11.29 -16.35 -1.95
CA ASN A 17 -10.78 -16.13 -0.59
C ASN A 17 -9.55 -17.00 -0.29
N ASN A 18 -8.91 -16.81 0.86
CA ASN A 18 -7.74 -17.60 1.27
C ASN A 18 -7.98 -19.12 1.41
N LYS A 19 -9.22 -19.62 1.23
CA LYS A 19 -9.58 -21.05 1.24
C LYS A 19 -9.94 -21.58 -0.15
N SER A 20 -10.05 -20.73 -1.18
CA SER A 20 -10.25 -21.17 -2.55
C SER A 20 -9.75 -20.13 -3.56
N PRO A 21 -9.00 -20.55 -4.59
CA PRO A 21 -8.68 -21.94 -4.85
C PRO A 21 -7.36 -22.43 -4.22
N ALA A 22 -7.14 -23.75 -4.21
CA ALA A 22 -5.97 -24.40 -3.60
C ALA A 22 -4.64 -23.71 -4.03
N PRO A 23 -3.55 -23.81 -3.24
CA PRO A 23 -2.27 -23.18 -3.59
C PRO A 23 -1.78 -23.43 -5.03
N ASN A 24 -2.21 -24.53 -5.65
CA ASN A 24 -1.84 -24.99 -6.99
C ASN A 24 -2.99 -24.91 -8.01
N ASP A 25 -4.04 -24.13 -7.76
CA ASP A 25 -5.12 -24.02 -8.72
C ASP A 25 -4.72 -23.15 -9.93
N PRO A 26 -4.95 -23.63 -11.16
CA PRO A 26 -4.57 -22.93 -12.39
C PRO A 26 -5.16 -21.52 -12.49
N VAL A 27 -6.35 -21.27 -11.93
CA VAL A 27 -6.98 -19.94 -11.89
C VAL A 27 -6.10 -18.94 -11.11
N ARG A 28 -5.44 -19.40 -10.04
CA ARG A 28 -4.55 -18.56 -9.24
C ARG A 28 -3.25 -18.25 -9.98
N ASP A 29 -2.78 -19.17 -10.82
CA ASP A 29 -1.61 -18.95 -11.65
C ASP A 29 -1.91 -18.02 -12.83
N ASP A 30 -3.13 -18.06 -13.37
CA ASP A 30 -3.60 -17.10 -14.36
C ASP A 30 -3.72 -15.67 -13.78
N VAL A 31 -4.27 -15.53 -12.57
CA VAL A 31 -4.39 -14.22 -11.88
C VAL A 31 -3.01 -13.61 -11.56
N LYS A 32 -1.97 -14.42 -11.40
CA LYS A 32 -0.59 -13.92 -11.17
C LYS A 32 0.11 -13.42 -12.43
N LYS A 33 -0.42 -13.70 -13.63
CA LYS A 33 0.23 -13.33 -14.91
C LYS A 33 0.27 -11.82 -15.10
N TYR A 34 -0.79 -11.10 -14.71
CA TYR A 34 -0.89 -9.66 -14.89
C TYR A 34 -1.45 -9.00 -13.63
N PRO A 35 -0.93 -7.83 -13.22
CA PRO A 35 -1.53 -7.03 -12.16
C PRO A 35 -2.98 -6.65 -12.50
N VAL A 36 -3.91 -7.03 -11.62
CA VAL A 36 -5.34 -6.71 -11.75
C VAL A 36 -5.68 -5.58 -10.80
N HIS A 37 -6.10 -4.45 -11.36
CA HIS A 37 -6.56 -3.31 -10.59
C HIS A 37 -8.08 -3.37 -10.47
N THR A 38 -8.58 -3.52 -9.25
CA THR A 38 -10.00 -3.70 -8.94
C THR A 38 -10.62 -2.42 -8.38
N PHE A 39 -11.84 -2.13 -8.80
CA PHE A 39 -12.62 -0.96 -8.37
C PHE A 39 -13.97 -1.44 -7.86
N GLY A 40 -14.26 -1.17 -6.59
CA GLY A 40 -15.47 -1.65 -5.93
C GLY A 40 -16.35 -0.53 -5.39
N PRO A 41 -17.60 -0.35 -5.87
CA PRO A 41 -18.57 0.58 -5.30
C PRO A 41 -19.21 0.00 -4.04
N CYS A 42 -18.91 0.60 -2.89
CA CYS A 42 -19.06 0.08 -1.52
C CYS A 42 -20.37 -0.63 -1.07
N LYS A 43 -21.44 -0.67 -1.87
CA LYS A 43 -22.74 -1.24 -1.51
C LYS A 43 -23.13 -2.53 -2.24
N ALA A 44 -22.45 -2.91 -3.33
CA ALA A 44 -22.95 -3.96 -4.23
C ALA A 44 -22.06 -5.21 -4.35
N HIS A 45 -20.84 -5.21 -3.82
CA HIS A 45 -19.83 -6.25 -4.06
C HIS A 45 -19.26 -6.82 -2.76
N ASP A 46 -18.55 -7.96 -2.83
CA ASP A 46 -17.73 -8.49 -1.73
C ASP A 46 -16.33 -7.84 -1.78
N PRO A 47 -16.00 -6.86 -0.92
CA PRO A 47 -14.71 -6.18 -0.95
C PRO A 47 -13.52 -7.13 -0.72
N LYS A 48 -13.77 -8.27 -0.04
CA LYS A 48 -12.76 -9.28 0.23
C LYS A 48 -12.34 -9.99 -1.04
N ALA A 49 -13.28 -10.31 -1.93
CA ALA A 49 -13.02 -10.96 -3.20
C ALA A 49 -12.18 -10.06 -4.12
N LEU A 50 -12.60 -8.81 -4.34
CA LEU A 50 -11.85 -7.85 -5.15
C LEU A 50 -10.47 -7.54 -4.58
N CYS A 51 -10.36 -7.40 -3.25
CA CYS A 51 -9.07 -7.22 -2.60
C CYS A 51 -8.18 -8.45 -2.72
N PHE A 52 -8.74 -9.66 -2.69
CA PHE A 52 -7.99 -10.90 -2.88
C PHE A 52 -7.43 -11.00 -4.30
N ILE A 53 -8.26 -10.78 -5.32
CA ILE A 53 -7.85 -10.78 -6.73
C ILE A 53 -6.73 -9.75 -6.96
N ALA A 54 -6.91 -8.51 -6.49
CA ALA A 54 -5.90 -7.47 -6.60
C ALA A 54 -4.60 -7.85 -5.88
N LYS A 55 -4.69 -8.43 -4.68
CA LYS A 55 -3.51 -8.83 -3.92
C LYS A 55 -2.74 -9.96 -4.60
N GLU A 56 -3.43 -11.01 -5.04
CA GLU A 56 -2.81 -12.19 -5.67
C GLU A 56 -2.16 -11.85 -7.01
N SER A 57 -2.77 -10.93 -7.77
CA SER A 57 -2.22 -10.41 -9.01
C SER A 57 -1.12 -9.35 -8.82
N LYS A 58 -0.88 -8.87 -7.60
CA LYS A 58 0.00 -7.71 -7.30
C LYS A 58 -0.51 -6.39 -7.88
N GLY A 59 -1.81 -6.28 -8.12
CA GLY A 59 -2.50 -5.04 -8.47
C GLY A 59 -2.94 -4.24 -7.25
N THR A 60 -4.04 -3.50 -7.39
CA THR A 60 -4.55 -2.60 -6.35
C THR A 60 -6.06 -2.71 -6.23
N TYR A 61 -6.60 -2.41 -5.04
CA TYR A 61 -8.03 -2.33 -4.81
C TYR A 61 -8.42 -0.91 -4.41
N SER A 62 -9.25 -0.26 -5.21
CA SER A 62 -9.83 1.05 -4.95
C SER A 62 -11.27 0.91 -4.47
N SER A 63 -11.56 1.45 -3.29
CA SER A 63 -12.90 1.48 -2.73
C SER A 63 -13.56 2.81 -3.03
N ILE A 64 -14.69 2.78 -3.72
CA ILE A 64 -15.42 3.98 -4.13
C ILE A 64 -16.61 4.17 -3.18
N THR A 65 -16.46 5.09 -2.23
CA THR A 65 -17.49 5.47 -1.26
C THR A 65 -18.06 6.83 -1.63
N GLU A 66 -19.37 6.88 -1.89
CA GLU A 66 -20.11 8.13 -2.20
C GLU A 66 -19.75 8.78 -3.56
N ASN A 67 -20.65 9.61 -4.10
CA ASN A 67 -20.48 10.37 -5.35
C ASN A 67 -19.83 9.55 -6.49
N LEU A 68 -20.47 8.42 -6.82
CA LEU A 68 -19.94 7.38 -7.72
C LEU A 68 -19.29 7.96 -8.98
N ASN A 69 -19.96 8.90 -9.65
CA ASN A 69 -19.50 9.45 -10.93
C ASN A 69 -18.18 10.22 -10.82
N SER A 70 -17.99 11.09 -9.82
CA SER A 70 -16.72 11.83 -9.70
C SER A 70 -15.62 10.99 -9.07
N LYS A 71 -15.95 10.10 -8.14
CA LYS A 71 -14.97 9.26 -7.44
C LYS A 71 -14.46 8.08 -8.27
N ILE A 72 -15.27 7.52 -9.18
CA ILE A 72 -14.78 6.52 -10.13
C ILE A 72 -13.79 7.13 -11.13
N ILE A 73 -14.10 8.34 -11.61
CA ILE A 73 -13.22 9.14 -12.48
C ILE A 73 -11.87 9.38 -11.80
N GLU A 74 -11.90 9.87 -10.56
CA GLU A 74 -10.69 10.11 -9.77
C GLU A 74 -9.88 8.82 -9.56
N ALA A 75 -10.54 7.71 -9.23
CA ALA A 75 -9.89 6.42 -9.04
C ALA A 75 -9.23 5.90 -10.33
N LEU A 76 -9.91 6.02 -11.46
CA LEU A 76 -9.36 5.67 -12.78
C LEU A 76 -8.17 6.56 -13.12
N ALA A 77 -8.26 7.87 -12.87
CA ALA A 77 -7.16 8.81 -13.12
C ALA A 77 -5.92 8.48 -12.29
N VAL A 78 -6.09 8.14 -11.00
CA VAL A 78 -4.98 7.67 -10.14
C VAL A 78 -4.38 6.38 -10.67
N CYS A 79 -5.20 5.41 -11.06
CA CYS A 79 -4.73 4.16 -11.62
C CYS A 79 -3.92 4.38 -12.90
N LEU A 80 -4.52 5.04 -13.90
CA LEU A 80 -3.89 5.35 -15.18
C LEU A 80 -2.61 6.17 -15.01
N GLY A 81 -2.56 7.12 -14.06
CA GLY A 81 -1.35 7.89 -13.77
C GLY A 81 -0.18 7.06 -13.26
N GLY A 82 -0.45 5.90 -12.65
CA GLY A 82 0.56 4.89 -12.39
C GLY A 82 0.93 4.09 -13.63
N LEU A 83 -0.08 3.53 -14.30
CA LEU A 83 0.13 2.60 -15.43
C LEU A 83 0.87 3.25 -16.60
N LEU A 84 0.56 4.52 -16.89
CA LEU A 84 1.22 5.30 -17.94
C LEU A 84 2.64 5.75 -17.58
N ASN A 85 3.09 5.45 -16.36
CA ASN A 85 4.37 5.90 -15.83
C ASN A 85 5.16 4.77 -15.17
N VAL A 86 4.99 3.54 -15.66
CA VAL A 86 5.82 2.39 -15.26
C VAL A 86 7.24 2.60 -15.78
N VAL A 87 8.22 2.57 -14.87
CA VAL A 87 9.64 2.79 -15.21
C VAL A 87 10.51 1.56 -14.97
N ALA A 88 10.03 0.64 -14.14
CA ALA A 88 10.72 -0.61 -13.83
C ALA A 88 9.70 -1.75 -13.67
N VAL A 89 10.02 -2.91 -14.23
CA VAL A 89 9.27 -4.16 -14.05
C VAL A 89 10.21 -5.26 -13.56
N ASP A 90 9.64 -6.36 -13.04
CA ASP A 90 10.40 -7.45 -12.43
C ASP A 90 11.41 -6.99 -11.36
N THR A 91 11.12 -5.89 -10.67
CA THR A 91 12.03 -5.28 -9.70
C THR A 91 12.23 -6.19 -8.50
N VAL A 92 13.48 -6.51 -8.21
CA VAL A 92 13.93 -7.25 -7.03
C VAL A 92 14.98 -6.42 -6.30
N ILE A 93 14.75 -6.15 -5.02
CA ILE A 93 15.75 -5.54 -4.15
C ILE A 93 16.54 -6.63 -3.46
N ARG A 94 17.86 -6.57 -3.57
CA ARG A 94 18.80 -7.45 -2.89
C ARG A 94 19.53 -6.68 -1.82
N VAL A 95 19.57 -7.22 -0.61
CA VAL A 95 20.42 -6.72 0.48
C VAL A 95 21.41 -7.80 0.85
N THR A 96 22.69 -7.46 0.90
CA THR A 96 23.79 -8.38 1.23
C THR A 96 24.48 -7.89 2.49
N ALA A 97 24.75 -8.82 3.40
CA ALA A 97 25.53 -8.60 4.60
C ALA A 97 27.03 -8.72 4.27
N ASN A 98 27.75 -7.62 4.40
CA ASN A 98 29.17 -7.53 4.06
C ASN A 98 29.98 -8.27 5.12
N GLN A 99 30.41 -9.49 4.78
CA GLN A 99 31.23 -10.32 5.66
C GLN A 99 32.69 -9.84 5.67
N SER A 100 33.36 -9.93 6.82
CA SER A 100 34.83 -9.85 6.92
C SER A 100 35.33 -10.69 8.09
N ASP A 101 36.64 -10.77 8.24
CA ASP A 101 37.30 -11.55 9.27
C ASP A 101 36.95 -11.08 10.70
N THR A 102 36.62 -9.81 10.89
CA THR A 102 36.41 -9.19 12.21
C THR A 102 34.94 -9.03 12.62
N TRP A 103 34.00 -9.24 11.70
CA TRP A 103 32.57 -8.96 11.89
C TRP A 103 31.73 -9.73 10.86
N GLN A 104 30.64 -10.30 11.32
CA GLN A 104 29.79 -11.17 10.50
C GLN A 104 28.33 -10.76 10.71
N PRO A 105 27.86 -9.73 10.00
CA PRO A 105 26.46 -9.31 10.08
C PRO A 105 25.54 -10.43 9.61
N LYS A 106 24.41 -10.59 10.31
CA LYS A 106 23.37 -11.56 9.98
C LYS A 106 22.03 -10.86 9.82
N ILE A 107 21.39 -11.04 8.68
CA ILE A 107 20.06 -10.53 8.40
C ILE A 107 19.04 -11.43 9.11
N LYS A 108 18.30 -10.87 10.07
CA LYS A 108 17.38 -11.63 10.92
C LYS A 108 15.94 -11.54 10.49
N LYS A 109 15.54 -10.40 9.93
CA LYS A 109 14.15 -10.16 9.60
C LYS A 109 13.98 -9.13 8.50
N ILE A 110 12.95 -9.33 7.70
CA ILE A 110 12.51 -8.38 6.68
C ILE A 110 11.09 -7.96 7.00
N ASN A 111 10.84 -6.66 6.93
CA ASN A 111 9.51 -6.09 6.92
C ASN A 111 9.29 -5.39 5.57
N SER A 112 8.85 -6.18 4.59
CA SER A 112 8.57 -5.79 3.21
C SER A 112 7.10 -5.42 2.98
N GLY A 113 6.28 -5.29 4.03
CA GLY A 113 4.85 -5.05 3.87
C GLY A 113 4.15 -6.22 3.17
N GLY A 114 3.50 -5.95 2.03
CA GLY A 114 2.80 -6.94 1.20
C GLY A 114 3.69 -7.67 0.20
N TYR A 115 4.97 -7.29 0.07
CA TYR A 115 5.88 -7.85 -0.92
C TYR A 115 6.50 -9.17 -0.47
N ASN A 116 6.65 -10.11 -1.41
CA ASN A 116 7.32 -11.36 -1.14
C ASN A 116 8.80 -11.12 -0.82
N SER A 117 9.33 -11.80 0.18
CA SER A 117 10.71 -11.63 0.60
C SER A 117 11.28 -12.94 1.14
N SER A 118 12.58 -13.14 0.98
CA SER A 118 13.30 -14.32 1.47
C SER A 118 14.66 -13.93 2.03
N ILE A 119 15.05 -14.55 3.14
CA ILE A 119 16.41 -14.50 3.70
C ILE A 119 17.14 -15.78 3.28
N SER A 120 18.42 -15.68 2.92
CA SER A 120 19.26 -16.84 2.62
C SER A 120 19.48 -17.70 3.86
N ARG A 121 19.78 -19.00 3.68
CA ARG A 121 19.94 -19.95 4.81
C ARG A 121 21.06 -19.58 5.77
N ASP A 122 22.11 -18.95 5.25
CA ASP A 122 23.26 -18.45 5.98
C ASP A 122 23.05 -17.04 6.55
N GLU A 123 21.87 -16.44 6.34
CA GLU A 123 21.51 -15.09 6.79
C GLU A 123 22.41 -13.97 6.24
N THR A 124 23.16 -14.23 5.18
CA THR A 124 24.10 -13.25 4.57
C THR A 124 23.47 -12.42 3.46
N SER A 125 22.26 -12.77 3.01
CA SER A 125 21.55 -12.00 1.99
C SER A 125 20.05 -12.11 2.13
N CYS A 126 19.34 -11.14 1.56
CA CYS A 126 17.91 -11.23 1.36
C CYS A 126 17.46 -10.62 0.04
N ASN A 127 16.33 -11.12 -0.46
CA ASN A 127 15.67 -10.63 -1.66
C ASN A 127 14.26 -10.19 -1.32
N ILE A 128 13.81 -9.09 -1.94
CA ILE A 128 12.46 -8.55 -1.82
C ILE A 128 11.93 -8.33 -3.23
N THR A 129 10.88 -9.05 -3.61
CA THR A 129 10.27 -8.96 -4.95
C THR A 129 9.17 -7.90 -4.95
N ILE A 130 9.45 -6.78 -5.62
CA ILE A 130 8.53 -5.64 -5.74
C ILE A 130 7.65 -5.77 -6.99
N GLY A 131 8.25 -6.17 -8.12
CA GLY A 131 7.57 -6.23 -9.42
C GLY A 131 7.62 -4.89 -10.14
N MET A 132 6.46 -4.28 -10.41
CA MET A 132 6.41 -3.01 -11.13
C MET A 132 6.59 -1.81 -10.20
N LEU A 133 7.27 -0.77 -10.67
CA LEU A 133 7.36 0.54 -10.02
C LEU A 133 6.98 1.66 -10.98
N TYR A 134 6.22 2.62 -10.47
CA TYR A 134 5.89 3.85 -11.18
C TYR A 134 6.93 4.94 -10.90
N ALA A 135 7.13 5.86 -11.84
CA ALA A 135 8.05 6.98 -11.60
C ALA A 135 7.56 7.84 -10.42
N GLY A 136 8.46 8.07 -9.46
CA GLY A 136 8.15 8.79 -8.21
C GLY A 136 7.49 7.92 -7.13
N GLU A 137 7.29 6.61 -7.36
CA GLU A 137 6.84 5.69 -6.32
C GLU A 137 7.99 5.36 -5.35
N VAL A 138 7.71 5.36 -4.04
CA VAL A 138 8.68 5.08 -2.98
C VAL A 138 8.22 3.86 -2.18
N LYS A 139 9.16 2.95 -1.87
CA LYS A 139 8.92 1.76 -1.04
C LYS A 139 9.81 1.80 0.19
N ASP A 140 9.18 1.87 1.36
CA ASP A 140 9.88 1.81 2.64
C ASP A 140 10.05 0.34 3.07
N LEU A 141 11.29 -0.15 3.03
CA LEU A 141 11.63 -1.53 3.37
C LEU A 141 12.52 -1.51 4.61
N ILE A 142 12.19 -2.33 5.63
CA ILE A 142 13.01 -2.46 6.83
C ILE A 142 13.66 -3.83 6.87
N VAL A 143 14.98 -3.84 7.09
CA VAL A 143 15.78 -5.02 7.33
C VAL A 143 16.35 -4.92 8.75
N ASP A 144 15.99 -5.87 9.60
CA ASP A 144 16.61 -6.02 10.91
C ASP A 144 17.81 -6.96 10.76
N PHE A 145 18.97 -6.51 11.20
CA PHE A 145 20.21 -7.29 11.19
C PHE A 145 20.85 -7.28 12.57
N GLU A 146 21.66 -8.30 12.82
CA GLU A 146 22.49 -8.45 14.01
C GLU A 146 23.95 -8.30 13.60
N LEU A 147 24.71 -7.54 14.39
CA LEU A 147 26.15 -7.42 14.20
C LEU A 147 26.85 -7.55 15.55
N ASN A 148 27.77 -8.51 15.62
CA ASN A 148 28.71 -8.61 16.73
C ASN A 148 29.90 -7.71 16.44
N VAL A 149 30.09 -6.70 17.29
CA VAL A 149 31.19 -5.75 17.20
C VAL A 149 32.24 -6.13 18.24
N PRO A 150 33.53 -6.27 17.87
CA PRO A 150 34.58 -6.56 18.85
C PRO A 150 34.74 -5.43 19.87
N SER A 151 35.34 -5.73 21.03
CA SER A 151 35.66 -4.73 22.06
C SER A 151 36.44 -3.58 21.44
N LEU A 152 35.91 -2.36 21.60
CA LEU A 152 36.51 -1.13 21.09
C LEU A 152 37.48 -0.58 22.14
N ASP A 153 38.78 -0.88 21.98
CA ASP A 153 39.80 -0.56 23.00
C ASP A 153 40.08 0.94 23.14
N SER A 154 39.95 1.70 22.05
CA SER A 154 39.87 3.16 22.03
C SER A 154 39.36 3.66 20.68
N GLY A 155 38.64 4.79 20.67
CA GLY A 155 38.08 5.38 19.45
C GLY A 155 36.70 4.85 19.03
N GLY A 156 36.23 5.30 17.87
CA GLY A 156 35.03 4.75 17.23
C GLY A 156 35.36 4.30 15.81
N TYR A 157 34.60 3.34 15.32
CA TYR A 157 34.86 2.66 14.06
C TYR A 157 33.64 2.80 13.16
N LYS A 158 33.90 3.07 11.89
CA LYS A 158 32.88 3.06 10.85
C LYS A 158 32.70 1.62 10.37
N TYR A 159 31.47 1.17 10.46
CA TYR A 159 31.01 -0.15 10.07
C TYR A 159 30.05 0.03 8.87
N ALA A 160 30.10 -0.87 7.90
CA ALA A 160 29.38 -0.92 6.63
C ALA A 160 28.78 -2.32 6.48
N PRO A 161 27.89 -2.74 7.40
CA PRO A 161 27.43 -4.12 7.50
C PRO A 161 26.60 -4.60 6.31
N LEU A 162 25.97 -3.68 5.56
CA LEU A 162 24.98 -4.00 4.55
C LEU A 162 25.22 -3.21 3.27
N THR A 163 24.98 -3.86 2.14
CA THR A 163 24.89 -3.24 0.82
C THR A 163 23.55 -3.60 0.20
N ALA A 164 22.85 -2.64 -0.41
CA ALA A 164 21.64 -2.92 -1.19
C ALA A 164 21.82 -2.59 -2.67
N SER A 165 21.16 -3.36 -3.52
CA SER A 165 21.01 -3.11 -4.95
C SER A 165 19.63 -3.53 -5.42
N GLY A 166 19.24 -3.08 -6.60
CA GLY A 166 18.00 -3.47 -7.27
C GLY A 166 18.28 -4.01 -8.66
N ASP A 167 17.76 -5.20 -8.96
CA ASP A 167 17.72 -5.75 -10.31
C ASP A 167 16.32 -5.51 -10.87
N TYR A 168 16.19 -4.95 -12.07
CA TYR A 168 14.89 -4.67 -12.69
C TYR A 168 14.99 -4.60 -14.21
N LYS A 169 13.86 -4.67 -14.90
CA LYS A 169 13.77 -4.40 -16.33
C LYS A 169 13.27 -2.98 -16.58
N GLY A 170 14.08 -2.16 -17.22
CA GLY A 170 13.65 -0.86 -17.73
C GLY A 170 12.80 -1.03 -18.99
N ILE A 171 11.96 -0.04 -19.31
CA ILE A 171 11.15 -0.02 -20.54
C ILE A 171 11.40 1.25 -21.37
N PRO A 172 12.66 1.59 -21.74
CA PRO A 172 12.89 2.69 -22.67
C PRO A 172 12.40 2.27 -24.07
N GLY A 173 11.41 2.98 -24.63
CA GLY A 173 10.94 2.73 -26.00
C GLY A 173 10.19 1.40 -26.21
N GLY A 174 9.70 0.76 -25.14
CA GLY A 174 8.82 -0.43 -25.22
C GLY A 174 9.51 -1.80 -25.20
N GLN A 175 10.85 -1.87 -25.25
CA GLN A 175 11.61 -3.11 -25.13
C GLN A 175 12.14 -3.28 -23.69
N PRO A 176 11.89 -4.41 -23.00
CA PRO A 176 12.45 -4.67 -21.68
C PRO A 176 13.98 -4.83 -21.72
N ILE A 177 14.71 -4.09 -20.90
CA ILE A 177 16.17 -4.18 -20.75
C ILE A 177 16.50 -4.46 -19.29
N ASP A 178 17.28 -5.51 -19.01
CA ASP A 178 17.76 -5.79 -17.65
C ASP A 178 18.76 -4.72 -17.18
N ILE A 179 18.49 -4.16 -16.01
CA ILE A 179 19.26 -3.09 -15.37
C ILE A 179 19.53 -3.49 -13.93
N ARG A 180 20.79 -3.39 -13.52
CA ARG A 180 21.19 -3.44 -12.11
C ARG A 180 21.46 -2.03 -11.61
N SER A 181 20.82 -1.65 -10.53
CA SER A 181 21.04 -0.38 -9.87
C SER A 181 22.46 -0.31 -9.31
N ARG A 182 22.92 0.92 -9.06
CA ARG A 182 24.10 1.15 -8.25
C ARG A 182 23.90 0.54 -6.85
N GLU A 183 24.96 -0.05 -6.33
CA GLU A 183 25.02 -0.53 -4.96
C GLU A 183 25.10 0.65 -3.98
N VAL A 184 24.29 0.56 -2.92
CA VAL A 184 24.23 1.54 -1.83
C VAL A 184 24.69 0.86 -0.55
N GLU A 185 25.77 1.38 0.03
CA GLU A 185 26.30 0.92 1.30
C GLU A 185 25.58 1.61 2.47
N PHE A 186 25.21 0.83 3.49
CA PHE A 186 24.68 1.34 4.74
C PHE A 186 25.76 1.25 5.80
N SER A 187 26.31 2.41 6.18
CA SER A 187 27.31 2.49 7.22
C SER A 187 26.77 3.12 8.50
N PHE A 188 27.29 2.69 9.65
CA PHE A 188 27.06 3.29 10.95
C PHE A 188 28.37 3.43 11.72
N TYR A 189 28.37 4.25 12.77
CA TYR A 189 29.54 4.48 13.59
C TYR A 189 29.30 3.88 14.97
N ALA A 190 30.17 2.96 15.41
CA ALA A 190 30.12 2.43 16.77
C ALA A 190 31.27 3.01 17.58
N ARG A 191 30.99 3.40 18.82
CA ARG A 191 31.96 3.88 19.80
C ARG A 191 31.67 3.23 21.14
N ARG A 192 32.71 3.03 21.96
CA ARG A 192 32.53 2.62 23.35
C ARG A 192 31.79 3.70 24.13
N CYS A 193 30.60 3.37 24.64
CA CYS A 193 29.88 4.23 25.58
C CYS A 193 30.49 4.07 26.98
N THR A 194 30.67 5.18 27.68
CA THR A 194 30.92 5.22 29.13
C THR A 194 29.75 5.93 29.80
N PRO A 195 29.53 5.76 31.12
CA PRO A 195 28.44 6.46 31.82
C PRO A 195 28.46 7.98 31.65
N ASN A 196 29.63 8.56 31.37
CA ASN A 196 29.82 10.00 31.17
C ASN A 196 29.70 10.43 29.70
N ASN A 197 29.46 9.50 28.77
CA ASN A 197 29.41 9.75 27.33
C ASN A 197 28.42 8.77 26.66
N GLU A 198 27.20 8.72 27.20
CA GLU A 198 26.12 7.95 26.60
C GLU A 198 25.75 8.55 25.24
N MET A 199 25.71 7.71 24.20
CA MET A 199 25.08 8.13 22.96
C MET A 199 23.57 8.18 23.17
N PRO A 200 22.90 9.30 22.86
CA PRO A 200 21.45 9.33 22.91
C PRO A 200 20.89 8.27 21.96
N LEU A 201 19.92 7.50 22.43
CA LEU A 201 19.14 6.58 21.61
C LEU A 201 18.31 7.39 20.62
N VAL A 202 18.88 7.72 19.46
CA VAL A 202 18.17 8.40 18.39
C VAL A 202 17.33 7.37 17.63
N GLN A 203 16.03 7.38 17.87
CA GLN A 203 15.10 6.62 17.04
C GLN A 203 14.83 7.40 15.76
N PHE A 204 15.22 6.84 14.61
CA PHE A 204 14.96 7.48 13.32
C PHE A 204 13.45 7.56 13.06
N PRO A 205 12.90 8.76 12.75
CA PRO A 205 11.46 8.96 12.56
C PRO A 205 10.82 7.99 11.56
N MET A 206 11.54 7.65 10.48
CA MET A 206 11.05 6.70 9.46
C MET A 206 10.85 5.29 10.01
N ILE A 207 11.77 4.81 10.86
CA ILE A 207 11.66 3.50 11.49
C ILE A 207 10.47 3.46 12.45
N LEU A 208 10.26 4.54 13.20
CA LEU A 208 9.12 4.67 14.11
C LEU A 208 7.80 4.70 13.35
N GLN A 209 7.71 5.50 12.29
CA GLN A 209 6.52 5.58 11.44
C GLN A 209 6.18 4.20 10.85
N HIS A 210 7.18 3.46 10.34
CA HIS A 210 6.95 2.12 9.80
C HIS A 210 6.54 1.11 10.87
N LYS A 211 7.10 1.19 12.08
CA LYS A 211 6.70 0.36 13.23
C LYS A 211 5.24 0.61 13.61
N VAL A 212 4.80 1.86 13.67
CA VAL A 212 3.40 2.23 13.93
C VAL A 212 2.52 1.67 12.82
N ARG A 213 2.81 2.00 11.55
CA ARG A 213 2.07 1.52 10.37
C ARG A 213 1.92 0.00 10.34
N THR A 214 3.01 -0.73 10.59
CA THR A 214 3.01 -2.20 10.63
C THR A 214 2.04 -2.74 11.70
N LYS A 215 1.99 -2.09 12.87
CA LYS A 215 1.08 -2.53 13.95
C LYS A 215 -0.37 -2.14 13.67
N VAL A 216 -0.63 -0.98 13.05
CA VAL A 216 -1.98 -0.58 12.59
C VAL A 216 -2.49 -1.56 11.54
N LEU A 217 -1.67 -1.94 10.56
CA LEU A 217 -2.00 -2.97 9.56
C LEU A 217 -2.37 -4.31 10.21
N LYS A 218 -1.67 -4.71 11.28
CA LYS A 218 -2.01 -5.92 12.03
C LYS A 218 -3.36 -5.81 12.75
N MET A 219 -3.63 -4.67 13.38
CA MET A 219 -4.92 -4.40 14.03
C MET A 219 -6.08 -4.46 13.02
N LEU A 220 -5.95 -3.76 11.89
CA LEU A 220 -6.98 -3.78 10.84
C LEU A 220 -7.14 -5.16 10.20
N GLY A 221 -6.05 -5.93 10.07
CA GLY A 221 -6.11 -7.33 9.64
C GLY A 221 -6.84 -8.24 10.63
N THR A 222 -6.78 -7.96 11.94
CA THR A 222 -7.61 -8.63 12.95
C THR A 222 -9.07 -8.23 12.80
N PHE A 223 -9.35 -6.92 12.68
CA PHE A 223 -10.70 -6.39 12.49
C PHE A 223 -11.38 -7.01 11.25
N GLN A 224 -10.69 -7.11 10.11
CA GLN A 224 -11.22 -7.74 8.90
C GLN A 224 -11.65 -9.20 9.11
N LYS A 225 -10.95 -9.95 9.96
CA LYS A 225 -11.30 -11.34 10.30
C LYS A 225 -12.53 -11.40 11.20
N GLU A 226 -12.60 -10.52 12.19
CA GLU A 226 -13.71 -10.43 13.15
C GLU A 226 -14.99 -9.95 12.47
N PHE A 227 -14.89 -8.94 11.59
CA PHE A 227 -16.01 -8.42 10.82
C PHE A 227 -16.71 -9.51 10.01
N HIS A 228 -15.95 -10.42 9.38
CA HIS A 228 -16.53 -11.54 8.64
C HIS A 228 -17.35 -12.49 9.53
N VAL A 229 -16.98 -12.63 10.80
CA VAL A 229 -17.73 -13.41 11.80
C VAL A 229 -18.98 -12.65 12.25
N LEU A 230 -18.91 -11.32 12.33
CA LEU A 230 -20.05 -10.46 12.69
C LEU A 230 -21.12 -10.44 11.61
N GLU A 231 -20.75 -10.31 10.33
CA GLU A 231 -21.68 -10.38 9.20
C GLU A 231 -22.45 -11.69 9.12
N ALA A 232 -21.87 -12.79 9.60
CA ALA A 232 -22.53 -14.09 9.63
C ALA A 232 -23.55 -14.24 10.77
N LYS A 233 -23.59 -13.32 11.73
CA LYS A 233 -24.34 -13.45 13.00
C LYS A 233 -25.41 -12.40 13.24
N ALA A 234 -25.38 -11.29 12.51
CA ALA A 234 -26.30 -10.17 12.70
C ALA A 234 -26.78 -9.65 11.34
N GLU A 235 -27.92 -8.98 11.31
CA GLU A 235 -28.53 -8.44 10.09
C GLU A 235 -28.70 -6.92 10.17
N GLY A 236 -28.67 -6.27 9.01
CA GLY A 236 -29.09 -4.87 8.86
C GLY A 236 -28.28 -3.84 9.63
N ASP A 237 -28.96 -2.96 10.36
CA ASP A 237 -28.37 -1.79 11.03
C ASP A 237 -27.56 -2.13 12.29
N ASP A 238 -27.82 -3.28 12.90
CA ASP A 238 -27.07 -3.76 14.06
C ASP A 238 -25.62 -4.06 13.69
N VAL A 239 -25.39 -4.65 12.50
CA VAL A 239 -24.05 -4.97 11.99
C VAL A 239 -23.21 -3.71 11.79
N LYS A 240 -23.81 -2.67 11.20
CA LYS A 240 -23.12 -1.41 10.86
C LYS A 240 -22.61 -0.69 12.12
N ASN A 241 -23.48 -0.58 13.13
CA ASN A 241 -23.15 0.04 14.40
C ASN A 241 -22.15 -0.79 15.19
N LEU A 242 -22.33 -2.11 15.23
CA LEU A 242 -21.43 -3.03 15.92
C LEU A 242 -20.02 -2.98 15.30
N ALA A 243 -19.91 -3.06 13.98
CA ALA A 243 -18.63 -3.00 13.27
C ALA A 243 -17.89 -1.68 13.51
N GLY A 244 -18.59 -0.55 13.43
CA GLY A 244 -18.00 0.76 13.72
C GLY A 244 -17.57 0.91 15.18
N ASN A 245 -18.33 0.33 16.12
CA ASN A 245 -17.98 0.34 17.54
C ASN A 245 -16.79 -0.58 17.85
N GLU A 246 -16.73 -1.75 17.21
CA GLU A 246 -15.62 -2.70 17.35
C GLU A 246 -14.30 -2.07 16.89
N LEU A 247 -14.25 -1.53 15.66
CA LEU A 247 -13.05 -0.87 15.15
C LEU A 247 -12.60 0.29 16.05
N ARG A 248 -13.56 1.07 16.58
CA ARG A 248 -13.28 2.15 17.52
C ARG A 248 -12.70 1.63 18.84
N GLY A 249 -13.22 0.51 19.35
CA GLY A 249 -12.71 -0.17 20.55
C GLY A 249 -11.27 -0.62 20.34
N MET A 250 -11.02 -1.38 19.28
CA MET A 250 -9.68 -1.83 18.90
C MET A 250 -8.69 -0.67 18.76
N TRP A 251 -9.11 0.44 18.16
CA TRP A 251 -8.26 1.63 18.01
C TRP A 251 -7.91 2.27 19.37
N LYS A 252 -8.87 2.39 20.29
CA LYS A 252 -8.61 2.88 21.65
C LYS A 252 -7.63 1.99 22.40
N ASP A 253 -7.79 0.68 22.30
CA ASP A 253 -6.92 -0.29 22.97
C ASP A 253 -5.53 -0.32 22.35
N PHE A 254 -5.43 -0.17 21.03
CA PHE A 254 -4.16 -0.01 20.33
C PHE A 254 -3.36 1.18 20.85
N LYS A 255 -3.98 2.37 20.95
CA LYS A 255 -3.32 3.59 21.44
C LYS A 255 -2.84 3.46 22.89
N LYS A 256 -3.58 2.73 23.74
CA LYS A 256 -3.20 2.49 25.14
C LYS A 256 -2.08 1.46 25.31
N SER A 257 -2.17 0.34 24.59
CA SER A 257 -1.36 -0.86 24.83
C SER A 257 0.00 -0.88 24.13
N LYS A 258 0.19 -0.07 23.08
CA LYS A 258 1.39 -0.17 22.23
C LYS A 258 2.40 0.90 22.56
N ARG A 259 3.52 0.49 23.15
CA ARG A 259 4.72 1.32 23.39
C ARG A 259 5.12 2.13 22.14
N SER A 260 5.14 1.51 20.95
CA SER A 260 5.49 2.20 19.69
C SER A 260 4.60 3.38 19.31
N TRP A 261 3.34 3.41 19.76
CA TRP A 261 2.48 4.57 19.51
C TRP A 261 2.92 5.74 20.40
N LYS A 262 3.17 5.46 21.68
CA LYS A 262 3.71 6.44 22.64
C LYS A 262 5.10 6.92 22.21
N ASP A 263 6.02 6.00 21.89
CA ASP A 263 7.37 6.33 21.41
C ASP A 263 7.31 7.25 20.18
N ALA A 264 6.38 7.00 19.25
CA ALA A 264 6.21 7.83 18.06
C ALA A 264 5.68 9.24 18.40
N GLN A 265 4.70 9.34 19.29
CA GLN A 265 4.17 10.62 19.76
C GLN A 265 5.22 11.44 20.51
N GLU A 266 5.96 10.80 21.42
CA GLU A 266 7.06 11.42 22.18
C GLU A 266 8.20 11.87 21.27
N SER A 267 8.41 11.18 20.14
CA SER A 267 9.38 11.56 19.12
C SER A 267 8.86 12.66 18.15
N GLY A 268 7.67 13.20 18.38
CA GLY A 268 7.08 14.27 17.56
C GLY A 268 6.58 13.84 16.18
N LEU A 269 6.35 12.54 15.93
CA LEU A 269 5.79 12.09 14.66
C LEU A 269 4.34 12.56 14.50
N ASN A 270 4.03 13.13 13.34
CA ASN A 270 2.64 13.41 12.97
C ASN A 270 1.92 12.12 12.61
N LEU A 271 0.97 11.70 13.46
CA LEU A 271 0.14 10.52 13.29
C LEU A 271 -1.32 10.86 12.93
N GLU A 272 -1.63 12.15 12.77
CA GLU A 272 -2.98 12.68 12.52
C GLU A 272 -3.61 12.06 11.28
N GLY A 273 -2.83 11.87 10.20
CA GLY A 273 -3.34 11.24 8.97
C GLY A 273 -3.89 9.83 9.20
N ILE A 274 -3.20 9.00 9.99
CA ILE A 274 -3.66 7.64 10.31
C ILE A 274 -4.89 7.69 11.23
N GLU A 275 -4.91 8.62 12.19
CA GLU A 275 -6.05 8.79 13.08
C GLU A 275 -7.31 9.23 12.32
N ASN A 276 -7.18 10.23 11.45
CA ASN A 276 -8.24 10.72 10.58
C ASN A 276 -8.78 9.63 9.66
N ASP A 277 -7.90 8.80 9.08
CA ASP A 277 -8.31 7.68 8.24
C ASP A 277 -9.11 6.64 9.04
N ILE A 278 -8.68 6.28 10.26
CA ILE A 278 -9.39 5.31 11.11
C ILE A 278 -10.75 5.87 11.55
N ASP A 279 -10.83 7.14 11.93
CA ASP A 279 -12.11 7.76 12.28
C ASP A 279 -13.06 7.82 11.08
N ALA A 280 -12.54 8.08 9.87
CA ALA A 280 -13.30 8.02 8.64
C ALA A 280 -13.76 6.59 8.27
N MET A 281 -12.93 5.56 8.51
CA MET A 281 -13.35 4.15 8.39
C MET A 281 -14.50 3.85 9.34
N VAL A 282 -14.38 4.24 10.62
CA VAL A 282 -15.45 4.03 11.61
C VAL A 282 -16.74 4.73 11.18
N LYS A 283 -16.65 5.97 10.69
CA LYS A 283 -17.81 6.71 10.17
C LYS A 283 -18.44 5.97 8.99
N SER A 284 -17.63 5.53 8.04
CA SER A 284 -18.09 4.79 6.85
C SER A 284 -18.83 3.50 7.23
N LEU A 285 -18.31 2.76 8.21
CA LEU A 285 -18.95 1.55 8.74
C LEU A 285 -20.32 1.85 9.36
N LYS A 286 -20.40 2.89 10.21
CA LYS A 286 -21.66 3.29 10.84
C LYS A 286 -22.71 3.80 9.86
N GLN A 287 -22.27 4.41 8.75
CA GLN A 287 -23.15 4.84 7.66
C GLN A 287 -23.60 3.69 6.74
N GLY A 288 -23.09 2.47 6.96
CA GLY A 288 -23.41 1.32 6.12
C GLY A 288 -22.78 1.39 4.73
N LEU A 289 -21.64 2.07 4.59
CA LEU A 289 -20.83 2.05 3.38
C LEU A 289 -19.96 0.80 3.28
N GLY A 290 -20.07 -0.14 4.22
CA GLY A 290 -19.33 -1.41 4.19
C GLY A 290 -17.84 -1.28 4.52
N VAL A 291 -17.13 -2.40 4.42
CA VAL A 291 -15.71 -2.54 4.78
C VAL A 291 -14.73 -2.23 3.64
N GLY A 292 -15.22 -1.81 2.49
CA GLY A 292 -14.40 -1.58 1.30
C GLY A 292 -13.21 -0.64 1.55
N CYS A 293 -13.43 0.48 2.23
CA CYS A 293 -12.38 1.45 2.55
C CYS A 293 -11.27 0.84 3.42
N VAL A 294 -11.62 -0.07 4.34
CA VAL A 294 -10.66 -0.78 5.20
C VAL A 294 -9.79 -1.71 4.38
N TYR A 295 -10.39 -2.52 3.48
CA TYR A 295 -9.65 -3.41 2.58
C TYR A 295 -8.73 -2.62 1.64
N SER A 296 -9.23 -1.53 1.05
CA SER A 296 -8.47 -0.67 0.15
C SER A 296 -7.29 -0.02 0.86
N TRP A 297 -7.50 0.53 2.06
CA TRP A 297 -6.43 1.12 2.86
C TRP A 297 -5.38 0.09 3.27
N VAL A 298 -5.80 -1.08 3.77
CA VAL A 298 -4.87 -2.15 4.18
C VAL A 298 -4.01 -2.59 3.01
N LEU A 299 -4.60 -2.86 1.83
CA LEU A 299 -3.83 -3.28 0.66
C LEU A 299 -2.91 -2.16 0.16
N SER A 300 -3.41 -0.92 0.09
CA SER A 300 -2.62 0.26 -0.28
C SER A 300 -1.40 0.44 0.62
N TYR A 301 -1.58 0.31 1.94
CA TYR A 301 -0.49 0.47 2.88
C TYR A 301 0.43 -0.76 2.95
N GLN A 302 -0.04 -1.97 2.64
CA GLN A 302 0.83 -3.15 2.48
C GLN A 302 1.71 -3.00 1.24
N MET A 303 1.13 -2.58 0.12
CA MET A 303 1.83 -2.42 -1.15
C MET A 303 2.52 -1.04 -1.27
N GLN A 304 2.26 -0.12 -0.36
CA GLN A 304 2.71 1.28 -0.41
C GLN A 304 2.43 1.94 -1.76
N ARG A 305 1.21 1.74 -2.25
CA ARG A 305 0.79 2.13 -3.59
C ARG A 305 -0.51 2.92 -3.52
N ALA A 306 -0.58 3.99 -4.30
CA ALA A 306 -1.75 4.86 -4.29
C ALA A 306 -2.99 4.15 -4.81
N VAL A 307 -4.11 4.38 -4.14
CA VAL A 307 -5.46 3.95 -4.54
C VAL A 307 -6.45 5.00 -4.06
N THR A 308 -7.66 4.98 -4.60
CA THR A 308 -8.78 5.69 -4.00
C THR A 308 -9.37 4.81 -2.91
N THR A 309 -9.20 5.21 -1.65
CA THR A 309 -9.70 4.46 -0.48
C THR A 309 -11.10 4.87 -0.06
N GLY A 310 -11.58 6.03 -0.54
CA GLY A 310 -12.78 6.67 0.01
C GLY A 310 -12.53 7.43 1.31
N LEU A 311 -11.27 7.54 1.75
CA LEU A 311 -10.86 8.20 2.99
C LEU A 311 -10.16 9.54 2.69
N PRO A 312 -10.02 10.42 3.69
CA PRO A 312 -9.49 11.77 3.50
C PRO A 312 -8.02 11.79 3.02
N ALA A 313 -7.19 10.85 3.47
CA ALA A 313 -5.78 10.86 3.13
C ALA A 313 -5.50 10.18 1.78
N ALA A 314 -4.88 10.93 0.86
CA ALA A 314 -4.35 10.40 -0.38
C ALA A 314 -2.86 10.04 -0.22
N ALA A 315 -2.59 8.79 0.18
CA ALA A 315 -1.23 8.30 0.38
C ALA A 315 -0.58 7.76 -0.91
N PHE A 316 0.76 7.84 -0.99
CA PHE A 316 1.59 7.25 -2.05
C PHE A 316 1.38 7.78 -3.48
N LEU A 317 0.60 8.86 -3.67
CA LEU A 317 0.40 9.43 -5.00
C LEU A 317 1.72 9.95 -5.58
N THR A 318 2.06 9.46 -6.77
CA THR A 318 3.17 10.01 -7.56
C THR A 318 2.80 11.39 -8.12
N PRO A 319 3.78 12.20 -8.54
CA PRO A 319 3.49 13.50 -9.17
C PRO A 319 2.53 13.40 -10.37
N LYS A 320 2.64 12.33 -11.19
CA LYS A 320 1.75 12.11 -12.33
C LYS A 320 0.32 11.79 -11.89
N MET A 321 0.17 10.92 -10.89
CA MET A 321 -1.15 10.59 -10.33
C MET A 321 -1.83 11.83 -9.73
N LYS A 322 -1.09 12.68 -9.00
CA LYS A 322 -1.65 13.93 -8.44
C LYS A 322 -2.21 14.84 -9.52
N LYS A 323 -1.44 15.06 -10.60
CA LYS A 323 -1.87 15.89 -11.74
C LYS A 323 -3.12 15.31 -12.41
N MET A 324 -3.15 14.01 -12.64
CA MET A 324 -4.29 13.36 -13.30
C MET A 324 -5.54 13.36 -12.43
N ALA A 325 -5.41 13.10 -11.13
CA ALA A 325 -6.53 13.17 -10.19
C ALA A 325 -7.11 14.59 -10.08
N GLN A 326 -6.24 15.60 -9.99
CA GLN A 326 -6.67 17.01 -9.97
C GLN A 326 -7.45 17.37 -11.24
N ARG A 327 -6.92 17.02 -12.41
CA ARG A 327 -7.61 17.26 -13.68
C ARG A 327 -8.97 16.55 -13.75
N ALA A 328 -9.03 15.30 -13.32
CA ALA A 328 -10.28 14.54 -13.25
C ALA A 328 -11.33 15.24 -12.37
N GLN A 329 -10.90 15.87 -11.26
CA GLN A 329 -11.78 16.65 -10.39
C GLN A 329 -12.24 17.95 -11.05
N GLU A 330 -11.35 18.68 -11.71
CA GLU A 330 -11.65 19.93 -12.44
C GLU A 330 -12.67 19.67 -13.56
N GLU A 331 -12.41 18.68 -14.42
CA GLU A 331 -13.30 18.32 -15.53
C GLU A 331 -14.66 17.79 -15.02
N SER A 332 -14.68 17.03 -13.92
CA SER A 332 -15.95 16.61 -13.28
C SER A 332 -16.75 17.78 -12.73
N ALA A 333 -16.08 18.83 -12.22
CA ALA A 333 -16.73 20.03 -11.71
C ALA A 333 -17.28 20.91 -12.84
N GLU A 334 -16.53 21.04 -13.96
CA GLU A 334 -16.97 21.72 -15.18
C GLU A 334 -18.16 21.02 -15.85
N ALA A 335 -18.15 19.69 -15.90
CA ALA A 335 -19.29 18.91 -16.38
C ALA A 335 -20.52 19.08 -15.47
N ALA A 336 -20.33 19.18 -14.15
CA ALA A 336 -21.43 19.43 -13.21
C ALA A 336 -22.00 20.86 -13.33
N SER A 337 -21.17 21.86 -13.64
CA SER A 337 -21.61 23.25 -13.80
C SER A 337 -22.30 23.51 -15.15
N SER A 338 -21.82 22.88 -16.23
CA SER A 338 -22.43 22.97 -17.57
C SER A 338 -23.76 22.20 -17.69
N SER A 339 -23.91 21.09 -16.96
CA SER A 339 -25.14 20.28 -16.94
C SER A 339 -26.24 20.81 -16.03
N ALA A 340 -26.01 21.84 -15.22
CA ALA A 340 -27.07 22.55 -14.49
C ALA A 340 -28.14 23.16 -15.44
N ALA A 341 -27.87 23.19 -16.76
CA ALA A 341 -28.79 23.60 -17.81
C ALA A 341 -29.49 22.44 -18.56
N SER A 342 -29.19 21.16 -18.30
CA SER A 342 -29.77 20.02 -19.06
C SER A 342 -30.22 18.84 -18.18
N ASN A 343 -31.49 18.41 -18.36
CA ASN A 343 -32.17 17.32 -17.66
C ASN A 343 -31.68 15.88 -18.03
N THR A 344 -30.38 15.69 -18.26
CA THR A 344 -29.85 14.40 -18.76
C THR A 344 -29.68 13.35 -17.66
N GLN A 345 -30.02 12.10 -17.99
CA GLN A 345 -30.07 10.96 -17.07
C GLN A 345 -28.66 10.49 -16.65
N PRO A 346 -28.48 9.91 -15.44
CA PRO A 346 -27.17 9.57 -14.88
C PRO A 346 -26.30 8.63 -15.74
N TRP A 347 -26.91 7.75 -16.54
CA TRP A 347 -26.20 6.77 -17.38
C TRP A 347 -25.63 7.37 -18.68
N GLU A 348 -26.12 8.55 -19.12
CA GLU A 348 -25.53 9.26 -20.27
C GLU A 348 -24.14 9.82 -19.95
N ARG A 349 -23.82 10.02 -18.66
CA ARG A 349 -22.50 10.44 -18.16
C ARG A 349 -21.40 9.38 -18.34
N VAL A 350 -21.76 8.14 -18.69
CA VAL A 350 -20.77 7.10 -19.05
C VAL A 350 -20.10 7.43 -20.39
N LYS A 351 -20.76 8.18 -21.28
CA LYS A 351 -20.13 8.72 -22.50
C LYS A 351 -19.13 9.82 -22.18
N ASP A 352 -19.44 10.67 -21.18
CA ASP A 352 -18.51 11.68 -20.68
C ASP A 352 -17.29 11.04 -20.03
N LEU A 353 -17.44 9.90 -19.34
CA LEU A 353 -16.33 9.07 -18.87
C LEU A 353 -15.41 8.63 -20.02
N GLN A 354 -15.96 8.26 -21.18
CA GLN A 354 -15.19 7.92 -22.38
C GLN A 354 -14.44 9.13 -22.96
N VAL A 355 -15.10 10.30 -23.00
CA VAL A 355 -14.49 11.57 -23.44
C VAL A 355 -13.41 12.02 -22.47
N LEU A 356 -13.62 11.83 -21.17
CA LEU A 356 -12.68 12.16 -20.10
C LEU A 356 -11.47 11.21 -20.11
N LEU A 357 -11.69 9.90 -20.27
CA LEU A 357 -10.61 8.93 -20.49
C LEU A 357 -9.81 9.27 -21.75
N TYR A 358 -10.47 9.73 -22.82
CA TYR A 358 -9.83 10.19 -24.05
C TYR A 358 -9.04 11.51 -23.86
N ALA A 359 -9.59 12.47 -23.13
CA ALA A 359 -8.95 13.75 -22.80
C ALA A 359 -7.75 13.58 -21.86
N ILE A 360 -7.91 12.76 -20.82
CA ILE A 360 -6.83 12.33 -19.92
C ILE A 360 -5.74 11.61 -20.71
N GLY A 361 -6.10 10.77 -21.69
CA GLY A 361 -5.14 10.10 -22.58
C GLY A 361 -4.33 11.06 -23.46
N ARG A 362 -4.96 12.09 -24.05
CA ARG A 362 -4.26 13.08 -24.90
C ARG A 362 -3.28 13.97 -24.15
N CYS A 363 -3.61 14.41 -22.94
CA CYS A 363 -2.73 15.30 -22.19
C CYS A 363 -1.54 14.59 -21.52
N VAL A 364 -1.44 13.28 -21.71
CA VAL A 364 -0.24 12.50 -21.38
C VAL A 364 0.67 12.35 -22.60
N GLY A 365 0.18 12.61 -23.82
CA GLY A 365 0.92 12.50 -25.08
C GLY A 365 1.77 13.72 -25.45
N ASP A 366 1.64 14.85 -24.74
CA ASP A 366 2.45 16.04 -24.98
C ASP A 366 3.56 16.16 -23.92
N GLY A 367 4.72 15.59 -24.25
CA GLY A 367 6.01 15.87 -23.65
C GLY A 367 7.10 15.71 -24.71
N PRO A 368 8.12 16.58 -24.72
CA PRO A 368 9.05 16.80 -25.85
C PRO A 368 9.89 15.60 -26.26
#